data_AF-A0A973EPS7-F1
#
_entry.id   AF-A0A973EPS7-F1
#
_cell.length_a   1.000
_cell.length_b   1.000
_cell.length_c   1.000
_cell.angle_alpha   90.00
_cell.angle_beta   90.00
_cell.angle_gamma   90.00
#
_symmetry.space_group_name_H-M   'P 1'
#
loop_
_entity.id
_entity.type
_entity.pdbx_description
1 polymer ?
#
loop_
_entity_poly.entity_id
_entity_poly.type
_entity_poly.pdbx_seq_one_letter_code
_entity_poly.pdbx_strand_id
1 'polypeptide(L)'
;MNMIMVEDGHTSLAQALFDETFHMAWGGLPDDYPDKWTIEETPPDYVLLTETATLTKGASGGLDALPKTPVDSIVSVVAGVTTYLQGTDYALSGNAVNWELPGAEPETGVTYQVTYRYRVSLALRHALELEKGRRLVTLKTYAVEDPNGSIIANGTKWSSTDTPTRNLYLQFKFDADDAPTDIIYQLGIFMGTTPAEGVAPDKQYLLPSEIGNAGILFMAENVAPFARNPATREMFEYVITF
;
A
#
# COMPACT_ATOMS: atom_id res chain seq x y z
N MET A 1 23.79 1.23 26.60
CA MET A 1 23.85 -0.24 26.72
C MET A 1 22.94 -0.79 25.64
N ASN A 2 23.50 -1.48 24.64
CA ASN A 2 22.73 -1.99 23.51
C ASN A 2 22.63 -3.51 23.65
N MET A 3 21.42 -4.01 23.90
CA MET A 3 21.16 -5.44 23.81
C MET A 3 20.92 -5.81 22.35
N ILE A 4 21.45 -6.96 21.94
CA ILE A 4 21.23 -7.54 20.61
C ILE A 4 20.47 -8.85 20.79
N MET A 5 19.55 -9.15 19.88
CA MET A 5 18.91 -10.47 19.83
C MET A 5 19.95 -11.51 19.39
N VAL A 6 19.95 -12.66 20.06
CA VAL A 6 20.82 -13.80 19.72
C VAL A 6 20.09 -14.77 18.79
N GLU A 7 20.82 -15.70 18.18
CA GLU A 7 20.29 -16.71 17.24
C GLU A 7 19.03 -17.42 17.74
N ASP A 8 19.04 -17.87 19.00
CA ASP A 8 17.90 -18.55 19.61
C ASP A 8 16.66 -17.63 19.72
N GLY A 9 16.87 -16.33 19.93
CA GLY A 9 15.79 -15.35 19.95
C GLY A 9 15.15 -15.16 18.58
N HIS A 10 15.97 -15.09 17.53
CA HIS A 10 15.49 -15.01 16.15
C HIS A 10 14.76 -16.28 15.72
N THR A 11 15.29 -17.45 16.07
CA THR A 11 14.65 -18.75 15.80
C THR A 11 13.33 -18.87 16.57
N SER A 12 13.29 -18.46 17.84
CA SER A 12 12.04 -18.46 18.62
C SER A 12 10.98 -17.51 18.04
N LEU A 13 11.39 -16.37 17.48
CA LEU A 13 10.47 -15.46 16.78
C LEU A 13 9.93 -16.10 15.50
N ALA A 14 10.79 -16.72 14.70
CA ALA A 14 10.38 -17.45 13.51
C ALA A 14 9.42 -18.60 13.85
N GLN A 15 9.65 -19.33 14.94
CA GLN A 15 8.73 -20.38 15.42
C GLN A 15 7.36 -19.82 15.79
N ALA A 16 7.31 -18.70 16.52
CA ALA A 16 6.05 -18.08 16.88
C ALA A 16 5.24 -17.67 15.63
N LEU A 17 5.92 -17.17 14.60
CA LEU A 17 5.30 -16.78 13.34
C LEU A 17 4.99 -17.98 12.44
N PHE A 18 5.69 -19.11 12.61
CA PHE A 18 5.41 -20.32 11.85
C PHE A 18 3.99 -20.85 12.10
N ASP A 19 3.42 -20.63 13.28
CA ASP A 19 2.04 -21.07 13.57
C ASP A 19 0.96 -20.11 13.05
N GLU A 20 1.36 -18.92 12.58
CA GLU A 20 0.44 -17.93 12.05
C GLU A 20 -0.08 -18.29 10.66
N THR A 21 -1.28 -17.77 10.35
CA THR A 21 -1.88 -17.92 9.03
C THR A 21 -1.36 -16.84 8.09
N PHE A 22 -0.74 -17.25 6.98
CA PHE A 22 -0.28 -16.31 5.95
C PHE A 22 -1.18 -16.37 4.72
N HIS A 23 -1.50 -15.19 4.19
CA HIS A 23 -2.08 -15.04 2.87
C HIS A 23 -1.25 -14.08 2.04
N MET A 24 -1.17 -14.34 0.75
CA MET A 24 -0.69 -13.37 -0.22
C MET A 24 -1.87 -12.75 -0.93
N ALA A 25 -1.93 -11.44 -0.94
CA ALA A 25 -2.97 -10.64 -1.53
C ALA A 25 -2.45 -9.94 -2.78
N TRP A 26 -3.36 -9.79 -3.74
CA TRP A 26 -3.12 -9.00 -4.94
C TRP A 26 -3.90 -7.69 -4.87
N GLY A 27 -3.24 -6.59 -5.21
CA GLY A 27 -3.83 -5.26 -5.36
C GLY A 27 -3.75 -4.78 -6.81
N GLY A 28 -4.67 -3.90 -7.17
CA GLY A 28 -4.75 -3.27 -8.50
C GLY A 28 -4.11 -1.88 -8.55
N LEU A 29 -4.38 -1.16 -9.63
CA LEU A 29 -4.08 0.27 -9.76
C LEU A 29 -5.23 1.10 -9.17
N PRO A 30 -4.99 2.22 -8.48
CA PRO A 30 -6.05 3.12 -8.03
C PRO A 30 -6.99 3.57 -9.17
N ASP A 31 -8.28 3.73 -8.89
CA ASP A 31 -9.30 4.09 -9.92
C ASP A 31 -9.08 5.48 -10.53
N ASP A 32 -8.51 6.42 -9.77
CA ASP A 32 -8.22 7.80 -10.21
C ASP A 32 -6.81 7.96 -10.83
N TYR A 33 -6.19 6.86 -11.27
CA TYR A 33 -4.83 6.89 -11.79
C TYR A 33 -4.80 7.47 -13.22
N PRO A 34 -4.08 8.57 -13.46
CA PRO A 34 -4.26 9.38 -14.68
C PRO A 34 -3.85 8.68 -15.98
N ASP A 35 -2.97 7.69 -15.94
CA ASP A 35 -2.62 6.87 -17.11
C ASP A 35 -2.26 5.44 -16.68
N LYS A 36 -2.84 4.43 -17.35
CA LYS A 36 -2.44 3.02 -17.15
C LYS A 36 -1.02 2.86 -17.69
N TRP A 37 -0.02 2.90 -16.82
CA TRP A 37 1.36 2.57 -17.20
C TRP A 37 1.38 1.23 -17.92
N THR A 38 2.11 1.20 -19.03
CA THR A 38 2.38 -0.06 -19.72
C THR A 38 3.27 -0.94 -18.82
N ILE A 39 3.26 -2.26 -19.02
CA ILE A 39 4.09 -3.23 -18.26
C ILE A 39 5.59 -2.87 -18.20
N GLU A 40 6.04 -1.95 -19.04
CA GLU A 40 7.44 -1.52 -19.20
C GLU A 40 7.84 -0.32 -18.33
N GLU A 41 6.90 0.31 -17.61
CA GLU A 41 7.17 1.55 -16.85
C GLU A 41 7.23 1.29 -15.34
N THR A 42 8.30 1.77 -14.69
CA THR A 42 8.39 1.79 -13.22
C THR A 42 7.49 2.90 -12.68
N PRO A 43 6.50 2.59 -11.82
CA PRO A 43 5.58 3.58 -11.28
C PRO A 43 6.28 4.62 -10.39
N PRO A 44 5.74 5.84 -10.29
CA PRO A 44 6.24 6.86 -9.36
C PRO A 44 5.94 6.51 -7.90
N ASP A 45 6.77 6.99 -6.96
CA ASP A 45 6.63 6.77 -5.50
C ASP A 45 5.33 7.36 -4.89
N TYR A 46 4.63 8.21 -5.66
CA TYR A 46 3.39 8.87 -5.26
C TYR A 46 2.50 9.17 -6.46
N VAL A 47 1.22 9.37 -6.19
CA VAL A 47 0.23 9.90 -7.15
C VAL A 47 -0.24 11.28 -6.73
N LEU A 48 -0.76 12.05 -7.69
CA LEU A 48 -1.40 13.35 -7.45
C LEU A 48 -2.91 13.18 -7.53
N LEU A 49 -3.60 13.37 -6.42
CA LEU A 49 -5.06 13.43 -6.38
C LEU A 49 -5.52 14.87 -6.26
N THR A 50 -6.70 15.17 -6.80
CA THR A 50 -7.33 16.49 -6.71
C THR A 50 -8.47 16.45 -5.70
N GLU A 51 -8.51 17.42 -4.78
CA GLU A 51 -9.56 17.57 -3.77
C GLU A 51 -10.12 18.98 -3.80
N THR A 52 -11.40 19.15 -3.47
CA THR A 52 -11.99 20.46 -3.15
C THR A 52 -12.36 20.51 -1.67
N ALA A 53 -11.64 21.34 -0.91
CA ALA A 53 -11.85 21.52 0.53
C ALA A 53 -12.50 22.87 0.83
N THR A 54 -13.41 22.86 1.81
CA THR A 54 -13.97 24.09 2.39
C THR A 54 -13.13 24.50 3.60
N LEU A 55 -12.52 25.68 3.55
CA LEU A 55 -11.74 26.26 4.63
C LEU A 55 -12.47 27.45 5.23
N THR A 56 -12.13 27.80 6.48
CA THR A 56 -12.53 29.08 7.09
C THR A 56 -11.31 29.97 7.13
N LYS A 57 -11.45 31.21 6.64
CA LYS A 57 -10.38 32.19 6.60
C LYS A 57 -9.91 32.53 8.02
N GLY A 58 -8.62 32.32 8.27
CA GLY A 58 -7.97 32.69 9.51
C GLY A 58 -7.67 34.19 9.60
N ALA A 59 -6.59 34.53 10.32
CA ALA A 59 -6.15 35.93 10.44
C ALA A 59 -5.87 36.55 9.06
N SER A 60 -6.11 37.86 8.94
CA SER A 60 -5.71 38.64 7.77
C SER A 60 -4.20 38.53 7.54
N GLY A 61 -3.79 38.31 6.29
CA GLY A 61 -2.38 38.03 5.96
C GLY A 61 -1.84 36.73 6.56
N GLY A 62 -2.72 35.79 6.93
CA GLY A 62 -2.35 34.54 7.60
C GLY A 62 -2.20 33.34 6.64
N LEU A 63 -1.87 32.20 7.24
CA LEU A 63 -1.78 30.89 6.59
C LEU A 63 -2.98 30.03 6.99
N ASP A 64 -3.70 29.49 6.01
CA ASP A 64 -4.80 28.57 6.23
C ASP A 64 -4.40 27.16 5.77
N ALA A 65 -4.29 26.22 6.71
CA ALA A 65 -3.81 24.87 6.44
C ALA A 65 -4.79 24.06 5.58
N LEU A 66 -4.27 23.35 4.59
CA LEU A 66 -5.02 22.42 3.76
C LEU A 66 -5.11 21.05 4.45
N PRO A 67 -6.27 20.38 4.40
CA PRO A 67 -6.54 19.19 5.20
C PRO A 67 -5.82 17.92 4.70
N LYS A 68 -5.43 17.86 3.42
CA LYS A 68 -4.66 16.74 2.86
C LYS A 68 -3.25 17.20 2.49
N THR A 69 -2.27 16.44 2.95
CA THR A 69 -0.84 16.79 2.82
C THR A 69 -0.04 15.53 2.45
N PRO A 70 1.12 15.65 1.78
CA PRO A 70 1.72 16.90 1.33
C PRO A 70 1.03 17.49 0.10
N VAL A 71 0.83 18.80 0.11
CA VAL A 71 0.21 19.55 -1.00
C VAL A 71 1.24 19.73 -2.11
N ASP A 72 0.84 19.50 -3.35
CA ASP A 72 1.68 19.69 -4.53
C ASP A 72 1.43 21.05 -5.18
N SER A 73 0.15 21.38 -5.42
CA SER A 73 -0.25 22.62 -6.08
C SER A 73 -1.68 23.01 -5.72
N ILE A 74 -1.97 24.32 -5.71
CA ILE A 74 -3.35 24.82 -5.61
C ILE A 74 -3.87 25.04 -7.04
N VAL A 75 -5.07 24.55 -7.33
CA VAL A 75 -5.73 24.65 -8.64
C VAL A 75 -6.63 25.89 -8.69
N SER A 76 -7.41 26.13 -7.65
CA SER A 76 -8.28 27.31 -7.57
C SER A 76 -8.66 27.63 -6.12
N VAL A 77 -8.95 28.91 -5.86
CA VAL A 77 -9.47 29.40 -4.58
C VAL A 77 -10.65 30.33 -4.88
N VAL A 78 -11.82 30.04 -4.31
CA VAL A 78 -13.07 30.77 -4.59
C VAL A 78 -13.83 31.04 -3.30
N ALA A 79 -14.24 32.29 -3.08
CA ALA A 79 -15.18 32.66 -2.02
C ALA A 79 -16.41 33.35 -2.63
N GLY A 80 -17.58 32.72 -2.50
CA GLY A 80 -18.80 33.20 -3.16
C GLY A 80 -18.62 33.25 -4.69
N VAL A 81 -18.57 34.47 -5.25
CA VAL A 81 -18.37 34.72 -6.69
C VAL A 81 -16.95 35.16 -7.05
N THR A 82 -16.12 35.43 -6.05
CA THR A 82 -14.75 35.93 -6.24
C THR A 82 -13.80 34.75 -6.39
N THR A 83 -13.11 34.68 -7.53
CA THR A 83 -11.98 33.79 -7.74
C THR A 83 -10.69 34.55 -7.48
N TYR A 84 -9.86 34.05 -6.56
CA TYR A 84 -8.60 34.67 -6.21
C TYR A 84 -7.47 34.18 -7.14
N LEU A 85 -6.48 35.03 -7.37
CA LEU A 85 -5.37 34.80 -8.29
C LEU A 85 -4.11 34.37 -7.55
N GLN A 86 -3.63 33.15 -7.83
CA GLN A 86 -2.36 32.67 -7.28
C GLN A 86 -1.20 33.56 -7.73
N GLY A 87 -0.26 33.85 -6.82
CA GLY A 87 0.88 34.74 -7.03
C GLY A 87 0.55 36.23 -6.91
N THR A 88 -0.73 36.61 -6.83
CA THR A 88 -1.17 38.00 -6.60
C THR A 88 -1.93 38.13 -5.28
N ASP A 89 -2.94 37.29 -5.10
CA ASP A 89 -3.84 37.27 -3.93
C ASP A 89 -3.39 36.27 -2.88
N TYR A 90 -2.90 35.10 -3.31
CA TYR A 90 -2.40 34.06 -2.41
C TYR A 90 -1.26 33.27 -3.06
N ALA A 91 -0.50 32.52 -2.26
CA ALA A 91 0.46 31.53 -2.73
C ALA A 91 0.29 30.21 -1.97
N LEU A 92 0.89 29.15 -2.49
CA LEU A 92 1.08 27.92 -1.71
C LEU A 92 2.35 28.10 -0.86
N SER A 93 2.23 27.90 0.46
CA SER A 93 3.39 27.85 1.36
C SER A 93 3.30 26.60 2.23
N GLY A 94 4.23 25.66 2.03
CA GLY A 94 4.16 24.34 2.64
C GLY A 94 2.85 23.63 2.28
N ASN A 95 2.00 23.40 3.27
CA ASN A 95 0.69 22.75 3.12
C ASN A 95 -0.48 23.71 3.36
N ALA A 96 -0.32 25.00 3.10
CA ALA A 96 -1.30 26.03 3.42
C ALA A 96 -1.51 27.02 2.26
N VAL A 97 -2.71 27.58 2.20
CA VAL A 97 -2.97 28.80 1.42
C VAL A 97 -2.35 29.96 2.20
N ASN A 98 -1.36 30.62 1.60
CA ASN A 98 -0.69 31.79 2.15
C ASN A 98 -1.35 33.07 1.64
N TRP A 99 -1.94 33.86 2.53
CA TRP A 99 -2.56 35.14 2.24
C TRP A 99 -1.68 36.35 2.55
N GLU A 100 -0.39 36.17 2.84
CA GLU A 100 0.56 37.28 3.12
C GLU A 100 0.83 38.20 1.92
N LEU A 101 0.32 37.85 0.74
CA LEU A 101 0.44 38.69 -0.46
C LEU A 101 -0.48 39.92 -0.39
N PRO A 102 -0.11 41.03 -1.07
CA PRO A 102 -0.84 42.29 -0.96
C PRO A 102 -2.16 42.34 -1.76
N GLY A 103 -2.55 41.23 -2.41
CA GLY A 103 -3.78 41.14 -3.18
C GLY A 103 -5.03 40.98 -2.32
N ALA A 104 -6.12 40.54 -2.94
CA ALA A 104 -7.39 40.31 -2.26
C ALA A 104 -7.34 39.03 -1.41
N GLU A 105 -7.99 39.05 -0.24
CA GLU A 105 -8.24 37.85 0.57
C GLU A 105 -9.71 37.81 1.01
N PRO A 106 -10.27 36.63 1.35
CA PRO A 106 -11.56 36.56 2.01
C PRO A 106 -11.55 37.30 3.35
N GLU A 107 -12.70 37.78 3.82
CA GLU A 107 -12.82 38.35 5.16
C GLU A 107 -12.55 37.27 6.23
N THR A 108 -11.83 37.62 7.29
CA THR A 108 -11.57 36.72 8.42
C THR A 108 -12.88 36.14 8.99
N GLY A 109 -12.92 34.81 9.15
CA GLY A 109 -14.09 34.07 9.60
C GLY A 109 -15.05 33.62 8.50
N VAL A 110 -14.85 34.05 7.25
CA VAL A 110 -15.65 33.60 6.10
C VAL A 110 -15.11 32.29 5.54
N THR A 111 -16.01 31.41 5.10
CA THR A 111 -15.63 30.17 4.43
C THR A 111 -15.35 30.36 2.95
N TYR A 112 -14.37 29.64 2.42
CA TYR A 112 -14.01 29.63 1.01
C TYR A 112 -13.65 28.21 0.55
N GLN A 113 -13.73 27.95 -0.75
CA GLN A 113 -13.38 26.66 -1.36
C GLN A 113 -11.97 26.73 -1.94
N VAL A 114 -11.21 25.66 -1.75
CA VAL A 114 -9.90 25.46 -2.37
C VAL A 114 -9.90 24.14 -3.11
N THR A 115 -9.70 24.19 -4.42
CA THR A 115 -9.37 22.99 -5.19
C THR A 115 -7.85 22.90 -5.29
N TYR A 116 -7.26 21.78 -4.91
CA TYR A 116 -5.81 21.58 -4.87
C TYR A 116 -5.43 20.13 -5.16
N ARG A 117 -4.18 19.94 -5.56
CA ARG A 117 -3.56 18.63 -5.74
C ARG A 117 -2.67 18.30 -4.56
N TYR A 118 -2.78 17.07 -4.06
CA TYR A 118 -1.94 16.56 -2.97
C TYR A 118 -1.35 15.21 -3.36
N ARG A 119 -0.18 14.92 -2.78
CA ARG A 119 0.53 13.67 -3.03
C ARG A 119 0.01 12.60 -2.09
N VAL A 120 -0.40 11.48 -2.67
CA VAL A 120 -0.62 10.25 -1.92
C VAL A 120 0.54 9.34 -2.20
N SER A 121 1.30 9.03 -1.16
CA SER A 121 2.40 8.07 -1.29
C SER A 121 1.83 6.71 -1.65
N LEU A 122 2.36 6.09 -2.69
CA LEU A 122 2.11 4.68 -3.01
C LEU A 122 2.99 3.75 -2.18
N ALA A 123 3.75 4.29 -1.21
CA ALA A 123 4.37 3.45 -0.19
C ALA A 123 3.24 2.72 0.52
N LEU A 124 3.30 1.40 0.51
CA LEU A 124 2.31 0.50 1.08
C LEU A 124 2.07 0.84 2.56
N ARG A 125 1.04 1.64 2.81
CA ARG A 125 0.66 2.10 4.13
C ARG A 125 -0.63 1.39 4.50
N HIS A 126 -0.45 0.23 5.15
CA HIS A 126 -1.48 -0.52 5.88
C HIS A 126 -2.56 -1.26 5.08
N ALA A 127 -2.66 -1.06 3.75
CA ALA A 127 -3.58 -1.81 2.88
C ALA A 127 -3.05 -1.89 1.44
N LEU A 128 -3.59 -2.82 0.66
CA LEU A 128 -3.43 -2.84 -0.80
C LEU A 128 -4.52 -1.97 -1.44
N GLU A 129 -4.17 -1.26 -2.49
CA GLU A 129 -5.09 -0.53 -3.35
C GLU A 129 -5.86 -1.52 -4.23
N LEU A 130 -7.18 -1.34 -4.32
CA LEU A 130 -8.11 -2.21 -5.05
C LEU A 130 -7.80 -3.70 -4.87
N GLU A 131 -7.77 -4.16 -3.62
CA GLU A 131 -7.51 -5.57 -3.29
C GLU A 131 -8.43 -6.50 -4.11
N LYS A 132 -7.83 -7.48 -4.80
CA LYS A 132 -8.50 -8.44 -5.67
C LYS A 132 -8.87 -9.73 -4.94
N GLY A 133 -8.08 -10.07 -3.93
CA GLY A 133 -8.30 -11.20 -3.05
C GLY A 133 -7.00 -11.72 -2.47
N ARG A 134 -7.13 -12.70 -1.58
CA ARG A 134 -6.05 -13.27 -0.78
C ARG A 134 -5.96 -14.78 -0.96
N ARG A 135 -4.81 -15.26 -1.42
CA ARG A 135 -4.47 -16.67 -1.51
C ARG A 135 -3.81 -17.14 -0.22
N LEU A 136 -4.36 -18.16 0.41
CA LEU A 136 -3.75 -18.85 1.54
C LEU A 136 -2.37 -19.41 1.13
N VAL A 137 -1.40 -19.35 2.04
CA VAL A 137 -0.09 -19.96 1.83
C VAL A 137 -0.22 -21.42 1.42
N THR A 138 0.43 -21.79 0.32
CA THR A 138 0.37 -23.13 -0.28
C THR A 138 1.39 -24.06 0.36
N LEU A 139 2.59 -23.54 0.63
CA LEU A 139 3.64 -24.27 1.34
C LEU A 139 4.36 -23.32 2.30
N LYS A 140 4.56 -23.79 3.53
CA LYS A 140 5.28 -23.08 4.59
C LYS A 140 6.24 -24.07 5.26
N THR A 141 7.53 -23.78 5.22
CA THR A 141 8.59 -24.60 5.87
C THR A 141 9.66 -23.70 6.47
N TYR A 142 10.49 -24.24 7.35
CA TYR A 142 11.75 -23.56 7.67
C TYR A 142 12.73 -23.72 6.50
N ALA A 143 13.70 -22.82 6.42
CA ALA A 143 14.71 -22.81 5.38
C ALA A 143 16.13 -22.65 5.95
N VAL A 144 17.10 -23.23 5.27
CA VAL A 144 18.53 -23.01 5.49
C VAL A 144 19.17 -22.58 4.19
N GLU A 145 20.06 -21.60 4.24
CA GLU A 145 20.82 -21.18 3.06
C GLU A 145 21.71 -22.33 2.60
N ASP A 146 21.60 -22.69 1.32
CA ASP A 146 22.27 -23.85 0.73
C ASP A 146 22.56 -23.56 -0.75
N PRO A 147 23.84 -23.44 -1.17
CA PRO A 147 24.21 -23.22 -2.57
C PRO A 147 23.70 -24.30 -3.55
N ASN A 148 23.36 -25.49 -3.06
CA ASN A 148 22.79 -26.59 -3.83
C ASN A 148 21.28 -26.72 -3.65
N GLY A 149 20.67 -25.85 -2.86
CA GLY A 149 19.24 -25.82 -2.60
C GLY A 149 18.43 -25.51 -3.86
N SER A 150 17.18 -25.99 -3.87
CA SER A 150 16.25 -25.83 -4.99
C SER A 150 15.40 -24.56 -4.89
N ILE A 151 15.28 -23.96 -3.70
CA ILE A 151 14.52 -22.73 -3.49
C ILE A 151 15.41 -21.55 -3.84
N ILE A 152 14.93 -20.61 -4.66
CA ILE A 152 15.66 -19.39 -5.04
C ILE A 152 14.86 -18.19 -4.55
N ALA A 153 15.40 -17.48 -3.56
CA ALA A 153 14.77 -16.31 -2.97
C ALA A 153 15.82 -15.38 -2.36
N ASN A 154 15.51 -14.07 -2.29
CA ASN A 154 16.39 -13.04 -1.72
C ASN A 154 17.83 -13.03 -2.30
N GLY A 155 17.99 -13.41 -3.57
CA GLY A 155 19.29 -13.43 -4.25
C GLY A 155 20.23 -14.58 -3.85
N THR A 156 19.75 -15.56 -3.07
CA THR A 156 20.51 -16.78 -2.71
C THR A 156 19.66 -18.04 -2.89
N LYS A 157 20.22 -19.19 -2.54
CA LYS A 157 19.57 -20.50 -2.62
C LYS A 157 19.32 -21.10 -1.25
N TRP A 158 18.24 -21.84 -1.13
CA TRP A 158 17.78 -22.41 0.13
C TRP A 158 17.33 -23.86 -0.03
N SER A 159 17.45 -24.61 1.06
CA SER A 159 16.88 -25.94 1.24
C SER A 159 15.83 -25.89 2.34
N SER A 160 14.71 -26.59 2.15
CA SER A 160 13.69 -26.72 3.20
C SER A 160 14.18 -27.63 4.32
N THR A 161 13.69 -27.40 5.53
CA THR A 161 14.01 -28.19 6.71
C THR A 161 12.82 -28.21 7.67
N ASP A 162 12.68 -29.31 8.39
CA ASP A 162 11.69 -29.44 9.48
C ASP A 162 12.25 -28.95 10.82
N THR A 163 13.58 -28.79 10.90
CA THR A 163 14.25 -28.18 12.07
C THR A 163 14.01 -26.68 12.05
N PRO A 164 13.48 -26.08 13.13
CA PRO A 164 13.30 -24.64 13.22
C PRO A 164 14.58 -23.86 12.94
N THR A 165 14.44 -22.80 12.15
CA THR A 165 15.49 -21.83 11.87
C THR A 165 14.90 -20.43 11.96
N ARG A 166 15.74 -19.39 11.97
CA ARG A 166 15.30 -17.99 11.82
C ARG A 166 14.70 -17.66 10.45
N ASN A 167 14.61 -18.61 9.51
CA ASN A 167 14.15 -18.37 8.14
C ASN A 167 12.89 -19.16 7.83
N LEU A 168 11.84 -18.47 7.40
CA LEU A 168 10.60 -19.07 6.93
C LEU A 168 10.50 -18.95 5.42
N TYR A 169 10.34 -20.09 4.75
CA TYR A 169 9.97 -20.13 3.34
C TYR A 169 8.45 -20.18 3.20
N LEU A 170 7.91 -19.27 2.38
CA LEU A 170 6.49 -19.21 2.03
C LEU A 170 6.33 -19.30 0.51
N GLN A 171 5.49 -20.22 0.07
CA GLN A 171 5.06 -20.34 -1.32
C GLN A 171 3.57 -20.04 -1.42
N PHE A 172 3.20 -19.22 -2.40
CA PHE A 172 1.82 -18.92 -2.74
C PHE A 172 1.58 -19.28 -4.20
N LYS A 173 0.71 -20.26 -4.43
CA LYS A 173 0.31 -20.69 -5.77
C LYS A 173 -1.12 -20.26 -6.02
N PHE A 174 -1.30 -19.26 -6.86
CA PHE A 174 -2.61 -18.80 -7.29
C PHE A 174 -3.14 -19.72 -8.38
N ASP A 175 -4.42 -20.05 -8.29
CA ASP A 175 -5.09 -20.81 -9.34
C ASP A 175 -5.44 -19.92 -10.53
N ALA A 176 -5.73 -20.55 -11.66
CA ALA A 176 -6.00 -19.82 -12.90
C ALA A 176 -7.29 -18.97 -12.80
N ASP A 177 -8.23 -19.41 -11.96
CA ASP A 177 -9.50 -18.73 -11.70
C ASP A 177 -9.40 -17.66 -10.61
N ASP A 178 -8.25 -17.50 -9.96
CA ASP A 178 -8.03 -16.43 -8.99
C ASP A 178 -7.81 -15.11 -9.74
N ALA A 179 -8.74 -14.17 -9.58
CA ALA A 179 -8.77 -12.85 -10.23
C ALA A 179 -8.45 -12.91 -11.74
N PRO A 180 -9.18 -13.72 -12.53
CA PRO A 180 -8.71 -14.27 -13.81
C PRO A 180 -8.61 -13.25 -14.95
N THR A 181 -9.15 -12.04 -14.75
CA THR A 181 -9.14 -10.94 -15.73
C THR A 181 -8.56 -9.65 -15.17
N ASP A 182 -8.10 -9.66 -13.92
CA ASP A 182 -7.58 -8.46 -13.28
C ASP A 182 -6.15 -8.14 -13.74
N ILE A 183 -5.78 -6.87 -13.61
CA ILE A 183 -4.40 -6.42 -13.72
C ILE A 183 -3.87 -6.28 -12.30
N ILE A 184 -2.78 -6.99 -12.00
CA ILE A 184 -2.16 -7.00 -10.68
C ILE A 184 -0.99 -6.02 -10.69
N TYR A 185 -0.89 -5.25 -9.62
CA TYR A 185 0.11 -4.20 -9.45
C TYR A 185 0.80 -4.24 -8.08
N GLN A 186 0.07 -4.67 -7.04
CA GLN A 186 0.63 -4.77 -5.70
C GLN A 186 0.56 -6.20 -5.20
N LEU A 187 1.59 -6.58 -4.47
CA LEU A 187 1.70 -7.85 -3.76
C LEU A 187 1.77 -7.54 -2.26
N GLY A 188 0.99 -8.25 -1.45
CA GLY A 188 1.02 -8.08 0.01
C GLY A 188 0.94 -9.41 0.72
N ILE A 189 1.85 -9.67 1.66
CA ILE A 189 1.76 -10.81 2.57
C ILE A 189 1.05 -10.33 3.84
N PHE A 190 -0.12 -10.88 4.11
CA PHE A 190 -0.88 -10.69 5.33
C PHE A 190 -0.69 -11.85 6.29
N MET A 191 -0.68 -11.53 7.58
CA MET A 191 -0.58 -12.48 8.68
C MET A 191 -1.80 -12.38 9.59
N GLY A 192 -2.35 -13.52 10.00
CA GLY A 192 -3.51 -13.60 10.90
C GLY A 192 -4.85 -13.25 10.26
N THR A 193 -4.96 -13.31 8.93
CA THR A 193 -6.24 -13.14 8.24
C THR A 193 -7.19 -14.30 8.57
N THR A 194 -8.44 -14.00 8.88
CA THR A 194 -9.50 -15.01 9.06
C THR A 194 -10.69 -14.74 8.13
N PRO A 195 -11.32 -15.79 7.57
CA PRO A 195 -12.55 -15.63 6.80
C PRO A 195 -13.70 -15.03 7.63
N ALA A 196 -14.64 -14.40 6.95
CA ALA A 196 -15.88 -13.90 7.54
C ALA A 196 -16.79 -15.06 7.98
N GLU A 197 -17.77 -14.77 8.84
CA GLU A 197 -18.75 -15.76 9.26
C GLU A 197 -19.49 -16.35 8.05
N GLY A 198 -19.60 -17.68 8.00
CA GLY A 198 -20.22 -18.41 6.88
C GLY A 198 -19.30 -18.68 5.69
N VAL A 199 -18.07 -18.15 5.67
CA VAL A 199 -17.03 -18.53 4.70
C VAL A 199 -16.23 -19.72 5.25
N ALA A 200 -15.89 -20.68 4.38
CA ALA A 200 -15.14 -21.86 4.78
C ALA A 200 -13.76 -21.48 5.37
N PRO A 201 -13.38 -21.99 6.57
CA PRO A 201 -12.11 -21.64 7.23
C PRO A 201 -10.85 -21.96 6.40
N ASP A 202 -10.95 -22.95 5.51
CA ASP A 202 -9.88 -23.46 4.65
C ASP A 202 -10.03 -23.00 3.19
N LYS A 203 -10.90 -22.02 2.92
CA LYS A 203 -11.04 -21.45 1.58
C LYS A 203 -9.70 -20.90 1.12
N GLN A 204 -9.21 -21.42 -0.02
CA GLN A 204 -7.86 -21.12 -0.50
C GLN A 204 -7.72 -19.70 -1.04
N TYR A 205 -8.79 -19.14 -1.62
CA TYR A 205 -8.81 -17.78 -2.14
C TYR A 205 -10.00 -17.00 -1.57
N LEU A 206 -9.72 -15.95 -0.81
CA LEU A 206 -10.72 -15.06 -0.22
C LEU A 206 -10.87 -13.81 -1.07
N LEU A 207 -12.10 -13.47 -1.44
CA LEU A 207 -12.42 -12.15 -1.97
C LEU A 207 -12.39 -11.12 -0.83
N PRO A 208 -12.22 -9.82 -1.13
CA PRO A 208 -12.21 -8.78 -0.10
C PRO A 208 -13.46 -8.79 0.80
N SER A 209 -14.63 -9.09 0.23
CA SER A 209 -15.90 -9.17 0.97
C SER A 209 -16.04 -10.42 1.85
N GLU A 210 -15.12 -11.39 1.72
CA GLU A 210 -15.13 -12.65 2.46
C GLU A 210 -14.13 -12.65 3.63
N ILE A 211 -13.48 -11.51 3.87
CA ILE A 211 -12.53 -11.33 4.97
C ILE A 211 -13.28 -10.87 6.21
N GLY A 212 -13.16 -11.62 7.30
CA GLY A 212 -13.73 -11.25 8.61
C GLY A 212 -12.74 -10.42 9.42
N ASN A 213 -11.54 -10.94 9.60
CA ASN A 213 -10.41 -10.21 10.19
C ASN A 213 -9.30 -10.08 9.13
N ALA A 214 -8.90 -8.84 8.84
CA ALA A 214 -7.85 -8.57 7.87
C ALA A 214 -6.46 -9.02 8.35
N GLY A 215 -6.24 -9.17 9.65
CA GLY A 215 -4.93 -9.40 10.21
C GLY A 215 -4.01 -8.20 10.00
N ILE A 216 -2.72 -8.46 9.82
CA ILE A 216 -1.68 -7.43 9.66
C ILE A 216 -1.05 -7.57 8.27
N LEU A 217 -0.94 -6.46 7.54
CA LEU A 217 -0.08 -6.40 6.35
C LEU A 217 1.37 -6.47 6.81
N PHE A 218 2.00 -7.62 6.61
CA PHE A 218 3.32 -7.93 7.14
C PHE A 218 4.43 -7.49 6.19
N MET A 219 4.26 -7.72 4.89
CA MET A 219 5.17 -7.30 3.84
C MET A 219 4.38 -6.89 2.61
N ALA A 220 4.92 -5.98 1.81
CA ALA A 220 4.33 -5.66 0.53
C ALA A 220 5.32 -5.03 -0.43
N GLU A 221 4.99 -5.09 -1.72
CA GLU A 221 5.73 -4.45 -2.79
C GLU A 221 4.80 -4.03 -3.93
N ASN A 222 5.24 -3.01 -4.67
CA ASN A 222 4.67 -2.66 -5.96
C ASN A 222 5.51 -3.37 -7.04
N VAL A 223 4.86 -3.96 -8.03
CA VAL A 223 5.52 -4.67 -9.15
C VAL A 223 5.13 -4.07 -10.49
N ALA A 224 5.87 -4.42 -11.54
CA ALA A 224 5.42 -4.11 -12.90
C ALA A 224 4.04 -4.75 -13.15
N PRO A 225 3.07 -3.99 -13.72
CA PRO A 225 1.71 -4.51 -13.88
C PRO A 225 1.67 -5.76 -14.77
N PHE A 226 0.97 -6.80 -14.34
CA PHE A 226 0.75 -8.00 -15.15
C PHE A 226 -0.72 -8.39 -15.21
N ALA A 227 -1.17 -8.79 -16.39
CA ALA A 227 -2.56 -9.20 -16.62
C ALA A 227 -2.75 -10.68 -16.28
N ARG A 228 -3.77 -10.97 -15.49
CA ARG A 228 -4.22 -12.33 -15.25
C ARG A 228 -4.97 -12.87 -16.46
N ASN A 229 -4.90 -14.18 -16.60
CA ASN A 229 -5.67 -14.93 -17.58
C ASN A 229 -5.95 -16.35 -17.05
N PRO A 230 -7.03 -17.01 -17.51
CA PRO A 230 -7.37 -18.37 -17.07
C PRO A 230 -6.42 -19.49 -17.56
N ALA A 231 -5.38 -19.17 -18.34
CA ALA A 231 -4.44 -20.18 -18.85
C ALA A 231 -3.15 -20.29 -18.01
N THR A 232 -2.86 -19.31 -17.14
CA THR A 232 -1.64 -19.31 -16.31
C THR A 232 -1.94 -19.33 -14.82
N ARG A 233 -1.07 -20.04 -14.09
CA ARG A 233 -0.97 -19.99 -12.64
C ARG A 233 0.27 -19.21 -12.28
N GLU A 234 0.15 -18.27 -11.37
CA GLU A 234 1.30 -17.55 -10.83
C GLU A 234 1.74 -18.20 -9.52
N MET A 235 3.05 -18.31 -9.35
CA MET A 235 3.67 -18.79 -8.12
C MET A 235 4.62 -17.71 -7.62
N PHE A 236 4.49 -17.40 -6.34
CA PHE A 236 5.38 -16.49 -5.64
C PHE A 236 6.05 -17.20 -4.48
N GLU A 237 7.33 -16.92 -4.29
CA GLU A 237 8.19 -17.59 -3.32
C GLU A 237 8.98 -16.53 -2.55
N TYR A 238 8.89 -16.59 -1.22
CA TYR A 238 9.59 -15.66 -0.33
C TYR A 238 10.31 -16.43 0.78
N VAL A 239 11.47 -15.94 1.17
CA VAL A 239 12.12 -16.34 2.43
C VAL A 239 12.16 -15.13 3.35
N ILE A 240 11.58 -15.28 4.55
CA ILE A 240 11.57 -14.24 5.58
C ILE A 240 12.59 -14.62 6.63
N THR A 241 13.57 -13.74 6.87
CA THR A 241 14.61 -13.93 7.89
C THR A 241 14.34 -13.03 9.08
N PHE A 242 14.40 -13.60 10.27
CA PHE A 242 14.17 -12.91 11.54
C PHE A 242 15.46 -12.54 12.24
#